data_AF-A0A135S588-F1
#
_entry.id   AF-A0A135S588-F1
#
_cell.length_a   1.000
_cell.length_b   1.000
_cell.length_c   1.000
_cell.angle_alpha   90.00
_cell.angle_beta   90.00
_cell.angle_gamma   90.00
#
_symmetry.space_group_name_H-M   'P 1'
#
loop_
_entity.id
_entity.type
_entity.pdbx_description
1 polymer ?
#
loop_
_entity_poly.entity_id
_entity_poly.type
_entity_poly.pdbx_seq_one_letter_code
_entity_poly.pdbx_strand_id
1 'polypeptide(L)'
;MVALDDFTPTNGATVVIPGSHAWGPDTDAAHLPQRKDAIPVVMDKGSAVFFLGTLWHGGGENTSPDPRRALTIQYCQPWMRPLENQILAVEWDKLAGMPRRLVDLLGYEPGAPFVGYADGVHPWKVVQRRLREQEKRGRWQVKL
;
A
#
# COMPACT_ATOMS: atom_id res chain seq x y z
N MET A 1 -3.67 -4.33 6.50
CA MET A 1 -4.92 -4.70 5.83
C MET A 1 -6.09 -4.33 6.74
N VAL A 2 -7.19 -3.85 6.18
CA VAL A 2 -8.41 -3.48 6.92
C VAL A 2 -9.56 -4.41 6.51
N ALA A 3 -10.31 -4.91 7.50
CA ALA A 3 -11.52 -5.68 7.30
C ALA A 3 -12.67 -4.74 6.87
N LEU A 4 -13.21 -4.94 5.67
CA LEU A 4 -14.41 -4.22 5.22
C LEU A 4 -15.70 -4.97 5.56
N ASP A 5 -15.58 -6.28 5.75
CA ASP A 5 -16.56 -7.21 6.31
C ASP A 5 -15.88 -7.99 7.45
N ASP A 6 -16.65 -8.69 8.28
CA ASP A 6 -16.08 -9.55 9.34
C ASP A 6 -15.17 -10.61 8.71
N PHE A 7 -14.02 -10.87 9.32
CA PHE A 7 -13.14 -11.96 8.94
C PHE A 7 -13.44 -13.12 9.88
N THR A 8 -13.91 -14.24 9.32
CA THR A 8 -14.26 -15.45 10.07
C THR A 8 -13.38 -16.62 9.63
N PRO A 9 -13.35 -17.74 10.39
CA PRO A 9 -12.56 -18.92 9.99
C PRO A 9 -12.94 -19.50 8.62
N THR A 10 -14.16 -19.25 8.13
CA THR A 10 -14.72 -19.90 6.93
C THR A 10 -14.91 -18.97 5.73
N ASN A 11 -14.95 -17.65 5.92
CA ASN A 11 -15.17 -16.71 4.82
C ASN A 11 -13.88 -16.27 4.11
N GLY A 12 -12.83 -17.08 4.23
CA GLY A 12 -11.55 -16.85 3.58
C GLY A 12 -10.75 -15.71 4.19
N ALA A 13 -10.88 -15.42 5.49
CA ALA A 13 -10.02 -14.50 6.21
C ALA A 13 -8.53 -14.67 5.83
N THR A 14 -7.76 -13.59 5.86
CA THR A 14 -6.31 -13.67 5.62
C THR A 14 -5.69 -14.66 6.58
N VAL A 15 -4.89 -15.58 6.06
CA VAL A 15 -4.15 -16.56 6.86
C VAL A 15 -2.69 -16.14 6.99
N VAL A 16 -2.10 -16.45 8.13
CA VAL A 16 -0.69 -16.16 8.43
C VAL A 16 -0.04 -17.37 9.09
N ILE A 17 1.27 -17.54 8.92
CA ILE A 17 2.06 -18.44 9.74
C ILE A 17 2.78 -17.60 10.80
N PRO A 18 2.35 -17.61 12.07
CA PRO A 18 2.96 -16.79 13.12
C PRO A 18 4.46 -17.05 13.26
N GLY A 19 5.25 -16.01 13.54
CA GLY A 19 6.72 -16.11 13.70
C GLY A 19 7.52 -16.28 12.40
N SER A 20 6.86 -16.57 11.28
CA SER A 20 7.56 -16.88 10.01
C SER A 20 8.33 -15.73 9.37
N HIS A 21 8.09 -14.50 9.82
CA HIS A 21 8.85 -13.31 9.43
C HIS A 21 10.31 -13.34 9.89
N ALA A 22 10.65 -14.21 10.85
CA ALA A 22 12.00 -14.42 11.38
C ALA A 22 12.69 -15.65 10.75
N TRP A 23 12.03 -16.34 9.82
CA TRP A 23 12.67 -17.43 9.08
C TRP A 23 13.78 -16.84 8.20
N GLY A 24 14.99 -17.38 8.32
CA GLY A 24 16.14 -16.95 7.54
C GLY A 24 15.99 -17.27 6.04
N PRO A 25 16.92 -16.78 5.20
CA PRO A 25 16.89 -17.05 3.76
C PRO A 25 17.06 -18.54 3.41
N ASP A 26 17.67 -19.31 4.31
CA ASP A 26 17.94 -20.74 4.17
C ASP A 26 16.83 -21.60 4.78
N THR A 27 15.56 -21.36 4.41
CA THR A 27 14.53 -22.36 4.65
C THR A 27 14.82 -23.56 3.74
N ASP A 28 15.55 -24.55 4.29
CA ASP A 28 15.69 -25.87 3.69
C ASP A 28 14.33 -26.39 3.22
N ALA A 29 14.29 -27.27 2.21
CA ALA A 29 13.03 -27.82 1.69
C ALA A 29 12.11 -28.47 2.76
N ALA A 30 12.66 -28.80 3.94
CA ALA A 30 11.93 -29.26 5.12
C ALA A 30 11.14 -28.16 5.88
N HIS A 31 11.43 -26.87 5.64
CA HIS A 31 10.83 -25.70 6.26
C HIS A 31 9.97 -24.86 5.29
N LEU A 32 9.54 -25.45 4.17
CA LEU A 32 8.58 -24.78 3.30
C LEU A 32 7.27 -24.53 4.06
N PRO A 33 6.69 -23.32 3.95
CA PRO A 33 5.44 -22.99 4.62
C PRO A 33 4.32 -23.95 4.20
N GLN A 34 3.74 -24.68 5.15
CA GLN A 34 2.61 -25.56 4.86
C GLN A 34 1.30 -24.87 5.23
N ARG A 35 0.25 -25.14 4.45
CA ARG A 35 -1.09 -24.59 4.71
C ARG A 35 -1.62 -24.94 6.11
N LYS A 36 -1.25 -26.11 6.64
CA LYS A 36 -1.63 -26.56 7.99
C LYS A 36 -1.05 -25.68 9.12
N ASP A 37 0.06 -24.99 8.85
CA ASP A 37 0.73 -24.12 9.82
C ASP A 37 0.15 -22.69 9.78
N ALA A 38 -0.70 -22.40 8.80
CA ALA A 38 -1.33 -21.10 8.64
C ALA A 38 -2.64 -21.03 9.44
N ILE A 39 -2.83 -19.95 10.18
CA ILE A 39 -4.04 -19.69 10.97
C ILE A 39 -4.78 -18.47 10.41
N PRO A 40 -6.13 -18.45 10.43
CA PRO A 40 -6.91 -17.30 10.00
C PRO A 40 -6.79 -16.14 11.00
N VAL A 41 -6.62 -14.93 10.48
CA VAL A 41 -6.74 -13.69 11.25
C VAL A 41 -8.23 -13.32 11.32
N VAL A 42 -8.91 -13.83 12.35
CA VAL A 42 -10.32 -13.54 12.64
C VAL A 42 -10.41 -12.17 13.32
N MET A 43 -11.25 -11.28 12.79
CA MET A 43 -11.45 -9.95 13.33
C MET A 43 -12.75 -9.33 12.82
N ASP A 44 -13.35 -8.46 13.62
CA ASP A 44 -14.58 -7.77 13.26
C ASP A 44 -14.34 -6.74 12.14
N LYS A 45 -15.38 -6.43 11.38
CA LYS A 45 -15.41 -5.35 10.40
C LYS A 45 -14.89 -4.03 11.01
N GLY A 46 -14.03 -3.35 10.27
CA GLY A 46 -13.37 -2.12 10.71
C GLY A 46 -12.05 -2.34 11.45
N SER A 47 -11.76 -3.58 11.87
CA SER A 47 -10.46 -3.93 12.43
C SER A 47 -9.35 -3.88 11.37
N ALA A 48 -8.10 -3.72 11.84
CA ALA A 48 -6.93 -3.72 10.98
C ALA A 48 -5.85 -4.67 11.51
N VAL A 49 -5.18 -5.35 10.60
CA VAL A 49 -3.99 -6.17 10.89
C VAL A 49 -2.77 -5.58 10.17
N PHE A 50 -1.66 -5.51 10.90
CA PHE A 50 -0.35 -5.11 10.39
C PHE A 50 0.60 -6.29 10.47
N PHE A 51 1.38 -6.51 9.41
CA PHE A 51 2.42 -7.53 9.39
C PHE A 51 3.55 -7.12 8.45
N LEU A 52 4.75 -7.68 8.69
CA LEU A 52 5.93 -7.45 7.86
C LEU A 52 5.83 -8.20 6.54
N GLY A 53 6.46 -7.67 5.48
CA GLY A 53 6.48 -8.31 4.16
C GLY A 53 7.16 -9.68 4.13
N THR A 54 7.96 -10.02 5.14
CA THR A 54 8.60 -11.34 5.31
C THR A 54 7.70 -12.37 6.01
N LEU A 55 6.56 -11.96 6.59
CA LEU A 55 5.63 -12.91 7.19
C LEU A 55 4.96 -13.74 6.09
N TRP A 56 5.01 -15.06 6.17
CA TRP A 56 4.24 -15.91 5.28
C TRP A 56 2.75 -15.73 5.54
N HIS A 57 2.01 -15.38 4.49
CA HIS A 57 0.59 -15.08 4.55
C HIS A 57 -0.09 -15.32 3.20
N GLY A 58 -1.42 -15.32 3.21
CA GLY A 58 -2.21 -15.41 1.98
C GLY A 58 -3.70 -15.22 2.23
N GLY A 59 -4.50 -15.28 1.16
CA GLY A 59 -5.95 -15.44 1.31
C GLY A 59 -6.26 -16.84 1.87
N GLY A 60 -7.17 -16.91 2.83
CA GLY A 60 -7.78 -18.16 3.25
C GLY A 60 -8.79 -18.65 2.22
N GLU A 61 -9.15 -19.93 2.30
CA GLU A 61 -10.23 -20.49 1.50
C GLU A 61 -11.58 -19.94 1.97
N ASN A 62 -12.38 -19.39 1.05
CA ASN A 62 -13.73 -18.95 1.34
C ASN A 62 -14.72 -20.06 1.01
N THR A 63 -15.27 -20.69 2.04
CA THR A 63 -16.32 -21.73 1.94
C THR A 63 -17.71 -21.20 2.29
N SER A 64 -17.82 -19.91 2.57
CA SER A 64 -19.09 -19.23 2.82
C SER A 64 -19.82 -18.90 1.50
N PRO A 65 -21.14 -18.64 1.52
CA PRO A 65 -21.89 -18.34 0.29
C PRO A 65 -21.62 -16.94 -0.27
N ASP A 66 -20.96 -16.05 0.49
CA ASP A 66 -20.80 -14.64 0.16
C ASP A 66 -19.32 -14.26 -0.07
N PRO A 67 -19.05 -13.25 -0.91
CA PRO A 67 -17.71 -12.68 -1.03
C PRO A 67 -17.30 -11.94 0.26
N ARG A 68 -16.01 -11.92 0.54
CA ARG A 68 -15.42 -11.22 1.69
C ARG A 68 -14.47 -10.13 1.22
N ARG A 69 -14.70 -8.88 1.64
CA ARG A 69 -13.92 -7.72 1.17
C ARG A 69 -12.86 -7.29 2.18
N ALA A 70 -11.73 -6.86 1.65
CA ALA A 70 -10.62 -6.33 2.42
C ALA A 70 -9.96 -5.18 1.67
N LEU A 71 -9.40 -4.23 2.42
CA LEU A 71 -8.54 -3.18 1.88
C LEU A 71 -7.09 -3.46 2.25
N THR A 72 -6.23 -3.63 1.25
CA THR A 72 -4.78 -3.73 1.44
C THR A 72 -4.13 -2.36 1.27
N ILE A 73 -3.30 -1.99 2.24
CA ILE A 73 -2.46 -0.80 2.17
C ILE A 73 -1.05 -1.30 2.39
N GLN A 74 -0.19 -1.06 1.40
CA GLN A 74 1.19 -1.51 1.40
C GLN A 74 2.11 -0.29 1.47
N TYR A 75 3.15 -0.39 2.28
CA TYR A 75 4.19 0.62 2.39
C TYR A 75 5.50 -0.01 1.96
N CYS A 76 6.34 0.77 1.28
CA CYS A 76 7.69 0.38 0.93
C CYS A 76 8.66 1.49 1.32
N GLN A 77 9.95 1.16 1.31
CA GLN A 77 11.00 2.16 1.50
C GLN A 77 10.96 3.19 0.34
N PRO A 78 11.38 4.44 0.57
CA PRO A 78 11.23 5.52 -0.42
C PRO A 78 12.05 5.32 -1.70
N TRP A 79 13.08 4.46 -1.68
CA TRP A 79 13.85 4.09 -2.87
C TRP A 79 13.24 2.92 -3.66
N MET A 80 12.18 2.28 -3.15
CA MET A 80 11.47 1.24 -3.86
C MET A 80 10.38 1.84 -4.73
N ARG A 81 10.17 1.25 -5.91
CA ARG A 81 9.04 1.57 -6.77
C ARG A 81 7.73 1.11 -6.09
N PRO A 82 6.75 1.99 -5.85
CA PRO A 82 5.44 1.59 -5.34
C PRO A 82 4.68 0.71 -6.34
N LEU A 83 3.72 -0.08 -5.84
CA LEU A 83 2.83 -0.90 -6.66
C LEU A 83 1.98 -0.03 -7.61
N GLU A 84 1.43 1.08 -7.09
CA GLU A 84 0.66 2.07 -7.85
C GLU A 84 1.42 3.40 -7.84
N ASN A 85 1.53 4.07 -8.99
CA ASN A 85 2.28 5.33 -9.08
C ASN A 85 1.40 6.52 -8.68
N GLN A 86 1.31 6.75 -7.38
CA GLN A 86 0.44 7.78 -6.80
C GLN A 86 0.76 9.21 -7.24
N ILE A 87 2.02 9.50 -7.61
CA ILE A 87 2.44 10.83 -8.11
C ILE A 87 1.76 11.18 -9.44
N LEU A 88 1.46 10.15 -10.26
CA LEU A 88 0.79 10.29 -11.54
C LEU A 88 -0.72 10.02 -11.45
N ALA A 89 -1.12 9.09 -10.58
CA ALA A 89 -2.51 8.64 -10.48
C ALA A 89 -3.43 9.64 -9.75
N VAL A 90 -2.89 10.42 -8.81
CA VAL A 90 -3.69 11.39 -8.04
C VAL A 90 -3.65 12.76 -8.70
N GLU A 91 -4.82 13.36 -8.94
CA GLU A 91 -4.88 14.69 -9.52
C GLU A 91 -4.29 15.75 -8.59
N TRP A 92 -3.37 16.54 -9.14
CA TRP A 92 -2.56 17.47 -8.34
C TRP A 92 -3.36 18.58 -7.66
N ASP A 93 -4.48 19.01 -8.24
CA ASP A 93 -5.36 20.02 -7.67
C ASP A 93 -6.08 19.55 -6.40
N LYS A 94 -6.26 18.24 -6.23
CA LYS A 94 -6.86 17.65 -5.01
C LYS A 94 -5.90 17.56 -3.83
N LEU A 95 -4.60 17.57 -4.08
CA LEU A 95 -3.57 17.35 -3.04
C LEU A 95 -3.62 18.40 -1.92
N ALA A 96 -4.00 19.65 -2.24
CA ALA A 96 -4.11 20.72 -1.26
C ALA A 96 -5.24 20.50 -0.22
N GLY A 97 -6.25 19.68 -0.57
CA GLY A 97 -7.34 19.30 0.34
C GLY A 97 -7.02 18.07 1.20
N MET A 98 -5.88 17.43 1.01
CA MET A 98 -5.49 16.23 1.75
C MET A 98 -4.62 16.57 2.96
N PRO A 99 -4.66 15.76 4.05
CA PRO A 99 -3.70 15.89 5.14
C PRO A 99 -2.28 15.77 4.62
N ARG A 100 -1.38 16.66 5.07
CA ARG A 100 0.00 16.71 4.55
C ARG A 100 0.73 15.36 4.63
N ARG A 101 0.55 14.65 5.76
CA ARG A 101 1.13 13.31 5.96
C ARG A 101 0.68 12.30 4.91
N LEU A 102 -0.57 12.38 4.42
CA LEU A 102 -1.04 11.49 3.35
C LEU A 102 -0.36 11.84 2.04
N VAL A 103 -0.25 13.13 1.70
CA VAL A 103 0.47 13.60 0.51
C VAL A 103 1.92 13.10 0.54
N ASP A 104 2.57 13.17 1.70
CA ASP A 104 3.93 12.65 1.87
C ASP A 104 4.01 11.14 1.60
N LEU A 105 3.05 10.35 2.11
CA LEU A 105 2.94 8.91 1.87
C LEU A 105 2.63 8.54 0.41
N LEU A 106 2.03 9.44 -0.37
CA LEU A 106 1.83 9.26 -1.82
C LEU A 106 3.14 9.44 -2.62
N GLY A 107 4.27 9.70 -1.94
CA GLY A 107 5.59 9.80 -2.56
C GLY A 107 6.04 11.24 -2.85
N TYR A 108 5.35 12.24 -2.29
CA TYR A 108 5.76 13.65 -2.46
C TYR A 108 6.87 14.08 -1.51
N GLU A 109 7.12 13.32 -0.44
CA GLU A 109 8.21 13.55 0.51
C GLU A 109 9.51 12.88 0.00
N PRO A 110 10.60 13.63 -0.17
CA PRO A 110 11.90 13.05 -0.48
C PRO A 110 12.38 12.11 0.64
N GLY A 111 12.93 10.97 0.27
CA GLY A 111 13.52 10.02 1.22
C GLY A 111 15.01 10.30 1.46
N ALA A 112 15.47 9.94 2.66
CA ALA A 112 16.90 10.00 3.00
C ALA A 112 17.69 8.86 2.30
N PRO A 113 18.97 9.09 1.91
CA PRO A 113 19.65 10.39 1.94
C PRO A 113 19.23 11.30 0.79
N PHE A 114 19.00 10.77 -0.42
CA PHE A 114 18.74 11.59 -1.62
C PHE A 114 17.82 10.89 -2.65
N VAL A 115 16.60 10.52 -2.28
CA VAL A 115 15.66 9.82 -3.20
C VAL A 115 14.34 10.56 -3.37
N GLY A 116 13.75 10.46 -4.58
CA GLY A 116 12.39 10.94 -4.83
C GLY A 116 12.25 12.44 -5.15
N TYR A 117 13.32 13.15 -5.55
CA TYR A 117 13.20 14.53 -6.02
C TYR A 117 12.53 14.64 -7.40
N ALA A 118 11.92 15.79 -7.68
CA ALA A 118 11.46 16.17 -9.02
C ALA A 118 12.16 17.48 -9.42
N ASP A 119 12.77 17.51 -10.61
CA ASP A 119 13.58 18.63 -11.10
C ASP A 119 14.63 19.14 -10.08
N GLY A 120 15.23 18.21 -9.31
CA GLY A 120 16.22 18.53 -8.27
C GLY A 120 15.66 19.20 -7.01
N VAL A 121 14.33 19.31 -6.87
CA VAL A 121 13.67 19.91 -5.70
C VAL A 121 12.58 18.99 -5.14
N HIS A 122 11.98 19.39 -4.02
CA HIS A 122 10.88 18.65 -3.40
C HIS A 122 9.70 18.54 -4.39
N PRO A 123 9.16 17.32 -4.65
CA PRO A 123 8.08 17.09 -5.61
C PRO A 123 6.87 18.00 -5.45
N TRP A 124 6.48 18.29 -4.20
CA TRP A 124 5.39 19.20 -3.89
C TRP A 124 5.60 20.62 -4.46
N LYS A 125 6.84 21.14 -4.43
CA LYS A 125 7.18 22.45 -5.01
C LYS A 125 7.01 22.44 -6.53
N VAL A 126 7.35 21.33 -7.20
CA VAL A 126 7.16 21.18 -8.64
C VAL A 126 5.66 21.18 -8.98
N VAL A 127 4.84 20.43 -8.24
CA VAL A 127 3.39 20.43 -8.43
C VAL A 127 2.80 21.82 -8.29
N GLN A 128 3.11 22.53 -7.19
CA GLN A 128 2.63 23.89 -6.98
C GLN A 128 3.06 24.85 -8.10
N ARG A 129 4.29 24.70 -8.63
CA ARG A 129 4.76 25.48 -9.77
C ARG A 129 3.94 25.20 -11.02
N ARG A 130 3.73 23.91 -11.35
CA ARG A 130 2.99 23.48 -12.55
C ARG A 130 1.52 23.86 -12.50
N LEU A 131 0.86 23.75 -11.34
CA LEU A 131 -0.53 24.21 -11.17
C LEU A 131 -0.69 25.71 -11.45
N ARG A 132 0.22 26.55 -10.92
CA ARG A 132 0.23 28.00 -11.22
C ARG A 132 0.46 28.30 -12.69
N GLU A 133 1.28 27.50 -13.38
CA GLU A 133 1.51 27.65 -14.82
C GLU A 133 0.27 27.26 -15.63
N GLN A 134 -0.45 26.21 -15.23
CA GLN A 134 -1.70 25.78 -15.86
C GLN A 134 -2.81 26.84 -15.68
N GLU A 135 -2.93 27.43 -14.49
CA GLU A 135 -3.88 28.52 -14.24
C GLU A 135 -3.62 29.72 -15.15
N LYS A 136 -2.35 30.11 -15.36
CA LYS A 136 -1.96 31.22 -16.24
C LYS A 136 -2.24 30.94 -17.72
N ARG A 137 -2.18 29.68 -18.16
CA ARG A 137 -2.36 29.29 -19.57
C ARG A 137 -3.83 29.07 -19.97
N GLY A 138 -4.75 29.04 -19.01
CA GLY A 138 -6.12 28.55 -19.21
C GLY A 138 -6.13 27.01 -19.30
N ARG A 139 -7.14 26.37 -18.69
CA ARG A 139 -7.13 24.92 -18.38
C ARG A 139 -7.02 23.95 -19.58
N TRP A 140 -7.01 24.42 -20.83
CA TRP A 140 -7.13 23.56 -22.00
C TRP A 140 -6.39 24.10 -23.22
N GLN A 141 -5.09 23.84 -23.29
CA GLN A 141 -4.37 23.72 -24.56
C GLN A 141 -3.46 22.51 -24.48
N VAL A 142 -3.97 21.34 -24.89
CA VAL A 142 -3.13 20.16 -25.10
C VAL A 142 -3.29 19.75 -26.56
N LYS A 143 -2.25 20.02 -27.36
CA LYS A 143 -1.97 19.22 -28.56
C LYS A 143 -1.06 18.09 -28.10
N LEU A 144 -1.48 16.85 -28.34
CA LEU A 144 -0.63 15.66 -28.23
C LEU A 144 0.41 15.69 -29.36
#